data_AF-A0A2I1FE31-F1
#
_entry.id   AF-A0A2I1FE31-F1
#
_cell.length_a   1.000
_cell.length_b   1.000
_cell.length_c   1.000
_cell.angle_alpha   90.00
_cell.angle_beta   90.00
_cell.angle_gamma   90.00
#
_symmetry.space_group_name_H-M   'P 1'
#
loop_
_entity.id
_entity.type
_entity.pdbx_description
1 polymer ?
#
loop_
_entity_poly.entity_id
_entity_poly.type
_entity_poly.pdbx_seq_one_letter_code
_entity_poly.pdbx_strand_id
1 'polypeptide(L)'
;MKKCWDSNPSNRPTITTLEYVISVWIKCINKYYKINRDGNYQYEVPDIDKQLKNDMLEFVEANKALVQEQTNAYIAQNHSQAYYTSRKLTEILVQEDSECLECIIKN
;
A
#
# COMPACT_ATOMS: atom_id res chain seq x y z
N MET A 1 -4.36 3.24 6.39
CA MET A 1 -4.64 1.87 5.90
C MET A 1 -5.71 1.10 6.66
N LYS A 2 -5.74 1.09 8.01
CA LYS A 2 -6.72 0.31 8.81
C LYS A 2 -8.17 0.38 8.32
N LYS A 3 -8.66 1.58 7.97
CA LYS A 3 -10.03 1.79 7.45
C LYS A 3 -10.34 1.04 6.15
N CYS A 4 -9.34 0.71 5.33
CA CYS A 4 -9.55 -0.03 4.09
C CYS A 4 -9.89 -1.51 4.33
N TRP A 5 -9.65 -2.00 5.54
CA TRP A 5 -9.81 -3.41 5.94
C TRP A 5 -10.98 -3.57 6.92
N ASP A 6 -11.86 -2.56 7.00
CA ASP A 6 -13.05 -2.62 7.86
C ASP A 6 -13.97 -3.76 7.41
N SER A 7 -14.45 -4.55 8.37
CA SER A 7 -15.36 -5.67 8.09
C SER A 7 -16.65 -5.19 7.42
N ASN A 8 -17.12 -3.99 7.78
CA ASN A 8 -18.26 -3.37 7.11
C ASN A 8 -17.77 -2.59 5.88
N PRO A 9 -18.19 -2.95 4.65
CA PRO A 9 -17.79 -2.26 3.43
C PRO A 9 -18.13 -0.77 3.43
N SER A 10 -19.21 -0.37 4.09
CA SER A 10 -19.67 1.03 4.14
C SER A 10 -18.74 1.95 4.93
N ASN A 11 -17.91 1.38 5.82
CA ASN A 11 -16.92 2.12 6.60
C ASN A 11 -15.60 2.31 5.82
N ARG A 12 -15.41 1.58 4.72
CA ARG A 12 -14.20 1.67 3.91
C ARG A 12 -14.20 2.99 3.15
N PRO A 13 -13.03 3.62 2.98
CA PRO A 13 -12.92 4.84 2.20
C PRO A 13 -13.27 4.57 0.73
N THR A 14 -13.87 5.56 0.08
CA THR A 14 -14.07 5.54 -1.37
C THR A 14 -12.74 5.63 -2.10
N ILE A 15 -12.72 5.24 -3.37
CA ILE A 15 -11.52 5.34 -4.22
C ILE A 15 -10.98 6.77 -4.29
N THR A 16 -11.87 7.77 -4.42
CA THR A 16 -11.50 9.18 -4.47
C THR A 16 -10.86 9.66 -3.16
N THR A 17 -11.38 9.21 -2.01
CA THR A 17 -10.78 9.51 -0.71
C THR A 17 -9.39 8.88 -0.59
N LEU A 18 -9.23 7.64 -1.03
CA LEU A 18 -7.95 6.94 -1.00
C LEU A 18 -6.92 7.61 -1.91
N GLU A 19 -7.31 7.98 -3.13
CA GLU A 19 -6.46 8.69 -4.09
C GLU A 19 -5.97 10.02 -3.52
N TYR A 20 -6.86 10.80 -2.88
CA TYR A 20 -6.49 12.05 -2.22
C TYR A 20 -5.45 11.82 -1.11
N VAL A 21 -5.69 10.86 -0.23
CA VAL A 21 -4.77 10.53 0.88
C VAL A 21 -3.41 10.09 0.37
N ILE A 22 -3.37 9.19 -0.62
CA ILE A 22 -2.13 8.70 -1.23
C ILE A 22 -1.38 9.86 -1.90
N SER A 23 -2.08 10.73 -2.62
CA SER A 23 -1.47 11.89 -3.28
C SER A 23 -0.81 12.85 -2.28
N VAL A 24 -1.47 13.08 -1.15
CA VAL A 24 -0.94 13.88 -0.04
C VAL A 24 0.30 13.22 0.58
N TRP A 25 0.26 11.90 0.81
CA TRP A 25 1.41 11.12 1.30
C TRP A 25 2.62 11.22 0.36
N ILE A 26 2.42 10.97 -0.94
CA ILE A 26 3.48 11.04 -1.96
C ILE A 26 4.11 12.43 -2.00
N LYS A 27 3.29 13.48 -1.96
CA LYS A 27 3.79 14.86 -1.95
C LYS A 27 4.72 15.13 -0.77
N CYS A 28 4.37 14.63 0.41
CA CYS A 28 5.16 14.83 1.64
C CYS A 28 6.50 14.11 1.58
N ILE A 29 6.48 12.83 1.19
CA ILE A 29 7.69 12.01 1.00
C ILE A 29 8.61 12.65 -0.04
N ASN A 30 8.07 13.08 -1.19
CA ASN A 30 8.87 13.74 -2.24
C ASN A 30 9.49 15.05 -1.75
N LYS A 31 8.75 15.85 -0.97
CA LYS A 31 9.28 17.09 -0.39
C LYS A 31 10.41 16.79 0.59
N TYR A 32 10.27 15.74 1.41
CA TYR A 32 11.32 15.30 2.33
C TYR A 32 12.61 14.91 1.60
N TYR A 33 12.55 14.03 0.60
CA TYR A 33 13.73 13.62 -0.15
C TYR A 33 14.34 14.76 -0.98
N LYS A 34 13.52 15.71 -1.44
CA LYS A 34 14.02 16.90 -2.15
C LYS A 34 14.84 17.81 -1.22
N ILE A 35 14.40 18.00 0.02
CA ILE A 35 15.09 18.85 0.99
C ILE A 35 16.35 18.14 1.52
N ASN A 36 16.26 16.84 1.79
CA ASN A 36 17.35 16.02 2.36
C ASN A 36 18.17 15.29 1.29
N ARG A 37 18.34 15.90 0.11
CA ARG A 37 18.96 15.27 -1.07
C ARG A 37 20.44 14.95 -0.87
N ASP A 38 21.11 15.68 0.02
CA ASP A 38 22.49 15.46 0.44
C ASP A 38 22.67 14.19 1.30
N GLY A 39 21.57 13.48 1.61
CA GLY A 39 21.58 12.30 2.47
C GLY A 39 21.66 12.64 3.96
N ASN A 40 21.74 13.94 4.29
CA ASN A 40 21.67 14.43 5.66
C ASN A 40 20.21 14.71 6.01
N TYR A 41 19.51 13.64 6.38
CA TYR A 41 18.09 13.53 6.72
C TYR A 41 17.61 14.34 7.95
N GLN A 42 18.18 15.53 8.18
CA GLN A 42 17.92 16.37 9.35
C GLN A 42 16.86 17.43 9.13
N TYR A 43 16.51 17.73 7.89
CA TYR A 43 15.58 18.80 7.58
C TYR A 43 14.14 18.31 7.63
N GLU A 44 13.36 18.96 8.48
CA GLU A 44 11.94 18.74 8.57
C GLU A 44 11.20 19.39 7.39
N VAL A 45 10.09 18.77 6.99
CA VAL A 45 9.24 19.34 5.96
C VAL A 45 8.25 20.32 6.60
N PRO A 46 8.28 21.62 6.27
CA PRO A 46 7.34 22.60 6.81
C PRO A 46 5.93 22.40 6.22
N ASP A 47 4.92 22.86 6.97
CA ASP A 47 3.50 22.90 6.58
C ASP A 47 2.87 21.54 6.27
N ILE A 48 3.16 20.55 7.12
CA ILE A 48 2.59 19.20 7.05
C ILE A 48 1.91 18.88 8.37
N ASP A 49 0.76 18.21 8.30
CA ASP A 49 0.05 17.70 9.47
C ASP A 49 0.95 16.77 10.32
N LYS A 50 0.82 16.83 11.65
CA LYS A 50 1.67 16.06 12.56
C LYS A 50 1.60 14.55 12.32
N GLN A 51 0.40 14.01 12.03
CA GLN A 51 0.25 12.59 11.74
C GLN A 51 0.98 12.23 10.45
N LEU A 52 0.79 13.02 9.42
CA LEU A 52 1.42 12.81 8.11
C LEU A 52 2.96 12.91 8.18
N LYS A 53 3.48 13.80 9.03
CA LYS A 53 4.91 13.88 9.33
C LYS A 53 5.44 12.60 9.98
N ASN A 54 4.73 12.07 10.96
CA ASN A 54 5.13 10.82 11.63
C ASN A 54 5.09 9.63 10.66
N ASP A 55 4.00 9.48 9.90
CA ASP A 55 3.83 8.41 8.90
C ASP A 55 4.96 8.45 7.84
N MET A 56 5.34 9.66 7.41
CA MET A 56 6.45 9.87 6.48
C MET A 56 7.80 9.47 7.09
N LEU A 57 8.07 9.81 8.35
CA LEU A 57 9.34 9.46 9.02
C LEU A 57 9.46 7.94 9.21
N GLU A 58 8.39 7.28 9.63
CA GLU A 58 8.33 5.82 9.75
C GLU A 58 8.63 5.14 8.40
N PHE A 59 8.05 5.66 7.31
CA PHE A 59 8.35 5.18 5.95
C PHE A 59 9.83 5.36 5.57
N VAL A 60 10.42 6.52 5.85
CA VAL A 60 11.84 6.81 5.54
C VAL A 60 12.76 5.87 6.32
N GLU A 61 12.47 5.63 7.59
CA GLU A 61 13.24 4.73 8.45
C GLU A 61 13.15 3.28 7.96
N ALA A 62 11.95 2.80 7.65
CA ALA A 62 11.73 1.47 7.08
C ALA A 62 12.45 1.31 5.73
N ASN A 63 12.41 2.34 4.86
CA ASN A 63 13.11 2.31 3.58
C ASN A 63 14.64 2.28 3.75
N LYS A 64 15.18 3.00 4.74
CA LYS A 64 16.61 2.96 5.06
C LYS A 64 17.03 1.56 5.54
N ALA A 65 16.21 0.91 6.36
CA ALA A 65 16.45 -0.46 6.80
C ALA A 65 16.37 -1.47 5.63
N LEU A 66 15.41 -1.30 4.72
CA LEU A 66 15.28 -2.13 3.52
C LEU A 66 16.51 -2.05 2.61
N VAL A 67 17.04 -0.85 2.36
CA VAL A 67 18.26 -0.67 1.56
C VAL A 67 19.46 -1.37 2.21
N GLN A 68 19.56 -1.31 3.54
CA GLN A 68 20.60 -2.01 4.29
C GLN A 68 20.43 -3.54 4.22
N GLU A 69 19.20 -4.04 4.34
CA GLU A 69 18.90 -5.47 4.24
C GLU A 69 19.14 -6.01 2.83
N GLN A 70 18.71 -5.32 1.77
CA GLN A 70 19.02 -5.70 0.39
C GLN A 70 20.52 -5.69 0.09
N THR A 71 21.29 -4.75 0.65
CA THR A 71 22.75 -4.75 0.49
C THR A 71 23.39 -6.00 1.12
N ASN A 72 22.83 -6.48 2.23
CA ASN A 72 23.29 -7.70 2.93
C ASN A 72 22.69 -9.00 2.34
N ALA A 73 21.51 -8.92 1.71
CA ALA A 73 20.74 -10.04 1.17
C ALA A 73 20.83 -10.18 -0.36
N TYR A 74 21.58 -9.33 -1.07
CA TYR A 74 21.98 -9.53 -2.47
C TYR A 74 23.01 -10.68 -2.60
N ILE A 75 22.69 -11.80 -1.98
CA ILE A 75 23.26 -13.13 -2.18
C ILE A 75 22.10 -13.97 -2.75
N ALA A 76 21.79 -13.69 -4.03
CA ALA A 76 21.21 -14.61 -5.00
C ALA A 76 20.18 -15.66 -4.51
N GLN A 77 19.12 -15.26 -3.80
CA GLN A 77 17.92 -16.12 -3.66
C GLN A 77 16.78 -15.58 -4.53
N ASN A 78 16.83 -15.94 -5.81
CA ASN A 78 15.64 -15.87 -6.65
C ASN A 78 14.68 -16.96 -6.17
N HIS A 79 13.57 -16.57 -5.54
CA HIS A 79 12.48 -17.50 -5.27
C HIS A 79 11.85 -17.94 -6.61
N SER A 80 11.53 -19.22 -6.73
CA SER A 80 10.79 -19.72 -7.89
C SER A 80 9.44 -19.03 -7.98
N GLN A 81 9.10 -18.50 -9.16
CA GLN A 81 7.78 -17.94 -9.43
C GLN A 81 6.71 -18.97 -9.10
N ALA A 82 5.79 -18.64 -8.19
CA ALA A 82 4.62 -19.47 -7.95
C ALA A 82 3.74 -19.45 -9.20
N TYR A 83 3.62 -20.58 -9.87
CA TYR A 83 2.68 -20.78 -10.96
C TYR A 83 1.27 -20.78 -10.34
N TYR A 84 0.52 -19.68 -10.51
CA TYR A 84 -0.91 -19.67 -10.19
C TYR A 84 -1.61 -20.59 -11.19
N THR A 85 -1.86 -21.83 -10.81
CA THR A 85 -2.88 -22.64 -11.48
C THR A 85 -4.22 -22.08 -11.06
N SER A 86 -4.83 -21.27 -11.94
CA SER A 86 -6.20 -20.80 -11.79
C SER A 86 -7.11 -22.00 -11.51
N ARG A 87 -7.68 -22.06 -10.28
CA ARG A 87 -8.68 -23.05 -9.90
C ARG A 87 -9.86 -22.90 -10.87
N LYS A 88 -10.20 -23.97 -11.59
CA LYS A 88 -11.35 -23.99 -12.51
C LYS A 88 -12.59 -23.46 -11.77
N LEU A 89 -13.13 -22.33 -12.25
CA LEU A 89 -14.36 -21.70 -11.74
C LEU A 89 -15.60 -22.62 -11.81
N THR A 90 -15.48 -23.77 -12.48
CA THR A 90 -16.55 -24.76 -12.64
C THR A 90 -17.05 -25.35 -11.32
N GLU A 91 -16.22 -25.41 -10.26
CA GLU A 91 -16.68 -25.88 -8.94
C GLU A 91 -17.60 -24.87 -8.22
N ILE A 92 -17.44 -23.57 -8.47
CA ILE A 92 -18.21 -22.52 -7.77
C ILE A 92 -19.65 -22.44 -8.30
N LEU A 93 -19.88 -22.81 -9.57
CA LEU A 93 -21.21 -22.81 -10.18
C LEU A 93 -22.12 -23.96 -9.73
N VAL A 94 -21.62 -24.94 -8.96
CA VAL A 94 -22.44 -26.07 -8.50
C VAL A 94 -23.13 -25.77 -7.15
N GLN A 95 -22.78 -24.66 -6.49
CA GLN A 95 -23.32 -24.27 -5.19
C GLN A 95 -24.18 -23.00 -5.33
N GLU A 96 -25.17 -23.04 -6.23
CA GLU A 96 -26.10 -21.95 -6.58
C GLU A 96 -27.04 -21.48 -5.44
N ASP A 97 -26.87 -21.95 -4.19
CA ASP A 97 -27.77 -21.61 -3.08
C ASP A 97 -27.15 -20.72 -1.98
N SER A 98 -25.98 -20.11 -2.21
CA SER A 98 -25.33 -19.24 -1.20
C SER A 98 -25.23 -17.81 -1.70
N GLU A 99 -26.28 -17.01 -1.45
CA GLU A 99 -26.42 -15.55 -1.20
C GLU A 99 -25.41 -14.51 -1.76
N CYS A 100 -24.50 -14.86 -2.68
CA CYS A 100 -23.41 -14.01 -3.16
C CYS A 100 -23.63 -13.65 -4.63
N LEU A 101 -24.76 -13.02 -4.95
CA LEU A 101 -25.11 -12.63 -6.32
C LEU A 101 -25.70 -11.21 -6.43
N GLU A 102 -25.22 -10.26 -5.63
CA GLU A 102 -25.62 -8.84 -5.73
C GLU A 102 -24.73 -7.97 -6.64
N CYS A 103 -23.78 -8.54 -7.37
CA CYS A 103 -22.88 -7.78 -8.26
C CYS A 103 -23.17 -8.00 -9.75
N ILE A 104 -24.45 -7.96 -10.16
CA ILE A 104 -24.79 -7.93 -11.60
C ILE A 104 -24.63 -6.48 -12.10
N ILE A 105 -23.53 -6.21 -12.80
CA ILE A 105 -23.38 -4.99 -13.60
C ILE A 105 -24.25 -5.15 -14.84
N LYS A 106 -25.25 -4.27 -14.96
CA LYS A 106 -26.20 -4.25 -16.07
C LYS A 106 -25.64 -3.37 -17.20
N ASN A 107 -25.42 -3.95 -18.37
CA ASN A 107 -25.18 -3.20 -19.61
C ASN A 107 -26.49 -2.61 -20.15
#